data_AF-A0A846PH61-F1
#
_entry.id   AF-A0A846PH61-F1
#
_cell.length_a   1.000
_cell.length_b   1.000
_cell.length_c   1.000
_cell.angle_alpha   90.00
_cell.angle_beta   90.00
_cell.angle_gamma   90.00
#
_symmetry.space_group_name_H-M   'P 1'
#
loop_
_entity.id
_entity.type
_entity.pdbx_description
1 polymer ?
#
loop_
_entity_poly.entity_id
_entity_poly.type
_entity_poly.pdbx_seq_one_letter_code
_entity_poly.pdbx_strand_id
1 'polypeptide(L)'
;MKVGPVRGPLSIGGELTYEAREELRIELEKLGKIKPKSITFQIGEEPIEERFKAIDITPEIIRDFNLRVGEALSGEGAEVAHIDLMVGKKEGPVAEAFAKAKASPTPGHEPLLAILEPNLAVKPETLIVPTVTIRSMRQASMIFGPAQTAVAKAVVDSVSDGTIPKKAAATLMLIANVFVHPTAVDRQRVYINNYKAMRHAIRKAIEGRPTINELIENKDRAKHPFKYTP
;
A
#
# COMPACT_ATOMS: atom_id res chain seq x y z
N MET A 1 29.14 27.93 -31.89
CA MET A 1 28.79 26.55 -31.44
C MET A 1 27.33 26.57 -31.03
N LYS A 2 26.44 25.81 -31.69
CA LYS A 2 25.02 25.72 -31.32
C LYS A 2 24.94 24.77 -30.11
N VAL A 3 25.15 25.30 -28.91
CA VAL A 3 25.00 24.49 -27.69
C VAL A 3 23.52 24.14 -27.55
N GLY A 4 23.22 22.84 -27.44
CA GLY A 4 21.87 22.34 -27.26
C GLY A 4 21.23 22.88 -25.97
N PRO A 5 19.91 22.69 -25.79
CA PRO A 5 19.22 23.16 -24.60
C PRO A 5 19.89 22.63 -23.33
N VAL A 6 20.06 23.51 -22.35
CA VAL A 6 20.64 23.17 -21.03
C VAL A 6 19.76 22.11 -20.38
N ARG A 7 20.37 21.08 -19.80
CA ARG A 7 19.64 20.08 -19.00
C ARG A 7 18.96 20.82 -17.85
N GLY A 8 17.63 20.78 -17.82
CA GLY A 8 16.84 21.35 -16.73
C GLY A 8 17.28 20.77 -15.38
N PRO A 9 17.03 21.49 -14.27
CA PRO A 9 17.41 20.99 -12.94
C PRO A 9 16.77 19.63 -12.70
N LEU A 10 17.52 18.72 -12.07
CA LEU A 10 17.02 17.38 -11.77
C LEU A 10 15.73 17.46 -10.95
N SER A 11 15.58 18.45 -10.06
CA SER A 11 14.35 18.77 -9.32
C SER A 11 13.99 20.24 -9.47
N ILE A 12 12.70 20.52 -9.64
CA ILE A 12 12.16 21.86 -9.39
C ILE A 12 11.95 21.95 -7.87
N GLY A 13 12.62 22.90 -7.22
CA GLY A 13 12.41 23.14 -5.79
C GLY A 13 10.92 23.45 -5.51
N GLY A 14 10.37 22.88 -4.45
CA GLY A 14 8.96 23.06 -4.06
C GLY A 14 8.00 21.95 -4.49
N GLU A 15 8.48 20.89 -5.15
CA GLU A 15 7.66 19.70 -5.43
C GLU A 15 7.57 18.78 -4.20
N LEU A 16 6.34 18.49 -3.75
CA LEU A 16 6.09 17.48 -2.73
C LEU A 16 6.35 16.07 -3.29
N THR A 17 7.02 15.22 -2.51
CA THR A 17 7.18 13.78 -2.79
C THR A 17 5.82 13.08 -2.79
N TYR A 18 5.71 11.92 -3.44
CA TYR A 18 4.46 11.14 -3.43
C TYR A 18 4.04 10.75 -2.02
N GLU A 19 5.00 10.37 -1.17
CA GLU A 19 4.75 10.14 0.26
C GLU A 19 4.19 11.39 0.94
N ALA A 20 4.85 12.54 0.79
CA ALA A 20 4.43 13.79 1.44
C ALA A 20 3.05 14.26 0.96
N ARG A 21 2.71 14.03 -0.32
CA ARG A 21 1.37 14.33 -0.87
C ARG A 21 0.29 13.48 -0.22
N GLU A 22 0.52 12.17 -0.05
CA GLU A 22 -0.47 11.28 0.58
C GLU A 22 -0.61 11.55 2.09
N GLU A 23 0.50 11.81 2.79
CA GLU A 23 0.46 12.19 4.21
C GLU A 23 -0.30 13.52 4.42
N LEU A 24 -0.03 14.52 3.59
CA LEU A 24 -0.73 15.80 3.63
C LEU A 24 -2.23 15.62 3.36
N ARG A 25 -2.60 14.75 2.41
CA ARG A 25 -4.00 14.39 2.16
C ARG A 25 -4.64 13.79 3.41
N ILE A 26 -4.02 12.80 4.05
CA ILE A 26 -4.54 12.16 5.26
C ILE A 26 -4.74 13.18 6.39
N GLU A 27 -3.81 14.12 6.57
CA GLU A 27 -3.95 15.17 7.59
C GLU A 27 -5.08 16.15 7.26
N LEU A 28 -5.22 16.57 6.00
CA LEU A 28 -6.36 17.41 5.57
C LEU A 28 -7.70 16.70 5.76
N GLU A 29 -7.74 15.39 5.55
CA GLU A 29 -8.91 14.54 5.83
C GLU A 29 -9.25 14.49 7.32
N LYS A 30 -8.25 14.37 8.21
CA LYS A 30 -8.45 14.39 9.68
C LYS A 30 -8.92 15.75 10.16
N LEU A 31 -8.37 16.83 9.61
CA LEU A 31 -8.73 18.21 9.90
C LEU A 31 -10.10 18.62 9.30
N GLY A 32 -10.77 17.72 8.57
CA GLY A 32 -12.07 17.99 7.94
C GLY A 32 -11.99 19.01 6.79
N LYS A 33 -10.79 19.27 6.25
CA LYS A 33 -10.57 20.15 5.10
C LYS A 33 -10.90 19.47 3.78
N ILE A 34 -10.76 18.15 3.72
CA ILE A 34 -11.29 17.30 2.64
C ILE A 34 -12.63 16.73 3.12
N LYS A 35 -13.72 17.12 2.44
CA LYS A 35 -15.07 16.67 2.78
C LYS A 35 -15.32 15.27 2.20
N PRO A 36 -15.88 14.33 2.97
CA PRO A 36 -16.28 13.03 2.43
C PRO A 36 -17.36 13.18 1.36
N LYS A 37 -17.21 12.45 0.26
CA LYS A 37 -18.22 12.27 -0.78
C LYS A 37 -18.76 10.83 -0.69
N SER A 38 -20.02 10.60 -1.02
CA SER A 38 -20.54 9.24 -1.13
C SER A 38 -19.94 8.59 -2.37
N ILE A 39 -19.30 7.44 -2.21
CA ILE A 39 -18.78 6.62 -3.29
C ILE A 39 -19.54 5.31 -3.32
N THR A 40 -19.89 4.85 -4.52
CA THR A 40 -20.51 3.54 -4.71
C THR A 40 -19.46 2.49 -5.03
N PHE A 41 -19.35 1.49 -4.17
CA PHE A 41 -18.53 0.31 -4.38
C PHE A 41 -19.38 -0.80 -4.99
N GLN A 42 -18.97 -1.34 -6.13
CA GLN A 42 -19.63 -2.51 -6.73
C GLN A 42 -18.79 -3.77 -6.45
N ILE A 43 -18.99 -4.35 -5.27
CA ILE A 43 -18.28 -5.53 -4.79
C ILE A 43 -19.29 -6.69 -4.77
N GLY A 44 -19.54 -7.26 -5.95
CA GLY A 44 -20.50 -8.35 -6.13
C GLY A 44 -21.75 -7.84 -6.84
N GLU A 45 -22.90 -8.46 -6.55
CA GLU A 45 -24.19 -8.12 -7.18
C GLU A 45 -24.82 -6.85 -6.59
N GLU A 46 -24.58 -6.57 -5.30
CA GLU A 46 -25.16 -5.41 -4.62
C GLU A 46 -24.17 -4.23 -4.54
N PRO A 47 -24.59 -3.02 -4.94
CA PRO A 47 -23.80 -1.81 -4.73
C PRO A 47 -23.78 -1.42 -3.24
N ILE A 48 -22.60 -1.07 -2.73
CA ILE A 48 -22.39 -0.58 -1.37
C ILE A 48 -22.06 0.90 -1.45
N GLU A 49 -22.91 1.75 -0.89
CA GLU A 49 -22.59 3.16 -0.69
C GLU A 49 -21.81 3.34 0.61
N GLU A 50 -20.67 4.01 0.54
CA GLU A 50 -19.84 4.32 1.71
C GLU A 50 -19.40 5.78 1.63
N ARG A 51 -19.27 6.43 2.79
CA ARG A 51 -18.74 7.80 2.87
C ARG A 51 -17.22 7.74 2.77
N PHE A 52 -16.71 8.03 1.58
CA PHE A 52 -15.28 7.99 1.31
C PHE A 52 -14.72 9.42 1.23
N LYS A 53 -13.53 9.65 1.78
CA LYS A 53 -12.86 10.96 1.69
C LYS A 53 -12.18 11.12 0.32
N ALA A 54 -13.04 11.26 -0.67
CA ALA A 54 -12.69 11.44 -2.07
C ALA A 54 -11.99 12.78 -2.28
N ILE A 55 -10.94 12.77 -3.09
CA ILE A 55 -10.46 13.97 -3.77
C ILE A 55 -11.06 13.98 -5.18
N ASP A 56 -10.93 15.08 -5.93
CA ASP A 56 -11.59 15.22 -7.24
C ASP A 56 -11.14 14.20 -8.30
N ILE A 57 -10.05 13.47 -8.03
CA ILE A 57 -9.49 12.41 -8.89
C ILE A 57 -10.07 11.03 -8.50
N THR A 58 -10.71 10.90 -7.33
CA THR A 58 -11.28 9.63 -6.89
C THR A 58 -12.53 9.30 -7.72
N PRO A 59 -12.61 8.09 -8.30
CA PRO A 59 -13.79 7.67 -9.06
C PRO A 59 -15.07 7.69 -8.22
N GLU A 60 -16.19 8.12 -8.81
CA GLU A 60 -17.51 8.09 -8.15
C GLU A 60 -18.03 6.66 -7.93
N ILE A 61 -17.63 5.75 -8.82
CA ILE A 61 -17.95 4.32 -8.73
C ILE A 61 -16.65 3.51 -8.78
N ILE A 62 -16.41 2.74 -7.72
CA ILE A 62 -15.28 1.82 -7.63
C ILE A 62 -15.78 0.41 -7.96
N ARG A 63 -15.38 -0.09 -9.13
CA ARG A 63 -15.77 -1.41 -9.67
C ARG A 63 -14.56 -2.35 -9.74
N ASP A 64 -14.78 -3.56 -10.26
CA ASP A 64 -13.71 -4.50 -10.63
C ASP A 64 -12.75 -4.83 -9.47
N PHE A 65 -13.25 -5.65 -8.55
CA PHE A 65 -12.45 -6.23 -7.47
C PHE A 65 -11.99 -7.66 -7.79
N ASN A 66 -11.92 -8.04 -9.08
CA ASN A 66 -11.30 -9.30 -9.46
C ASN A 66 -9.81 -9.28 -9.13
N LEU A 67 -9.14 -8.18 -9.46
CA LEU A 67 -7.78 -7.88 -9.04
C LEU A 67 -7.55 -6.36 -9.08
N ARG A 68 -7.10 -5.81 -7.96
CA ARG A 68 -6.59 -4.45 -7.85
C ARG A 68 -5.19 -4.49 -7.28
N VAL A 69 -4.37 -3.55 -7.73
CA VAL A 69 -2.96 -3.44 -7.31
C VAL A 69 -2.72 -2.05 -6.74
N GLY A 70 -1.96 -2.00 -5.66
CA GLY A 70 -1.47 -0.75 -5.09
C GLY A 70 0.00 -0.89 -4.72
N GLU A 71 0.74 0.20 -4.82
CA GLU A 71 2.14 0.27 -4.44
C GLU A 71 2.34 1.51 -3.57
N ALA A 72 3.18 1.40 -2.55
CA ALA A 72 3.72 2.59 -1.90
C ALA A 72 5.08 2.34 -1.24
N LEU A 73 5.89 3.39 -1.26
CA LEU A 73 7.14 3.52 -0.52
C LEU A 73 7.01 4.62 0.53
N SER A 74 7.53 4.39 1.74
CA SER A 74 7.59 5.37 2.82
C SER A 74 8.90 5.28 3.59
N GLY A 75 9.44 6.45 3.93
CA GLY A 75 10.68 6.58 4.68
C GLY A 75 11.94 6.45 3.82
N GLU A 76 13.08 6.46 4.50
CA GLU A 76 14.41 6.51 3.88
C GLU A 76 15.39 5.62 4.64
N GLY A 77 16.57 5.39 4.06
CA GLY A 77 17.63 4.60 4.68
C GLY A 77 17.29 3.12 4.79
N ALA A 78 17.81 2.46 5.84
CA ALA A 78 17.60 1.02 6.03
C ALA A 78 16.17 0.68 6.48
N GLU A 79 15.48 1.62 7.13
CA GLU A 79 14.11 1.42 7.62
C GLU A 79 13.03 1.78 6.58
N VAL A 80 13.41 2.10 5.34
CA VAL A 80 12.46 2.32 4.24
C VAL A 80 11.53 1.11 4.10
N ALA A 81 10.25 1.39 3.95
CA ALA A 81 9.24 0.38 3.68
C ALA A 81 8.78 0.52 2.23
N HIS A 82 8.66 -0.61 1.55
CA HIS A 82 8.06 -0.70 0.21
C HIS A 82 7.05 -1.85 0.22
N ILE A 83 5.81 -1.52 -0.13
CA ILE A 83 4.67 -2.43 -0.13
C ILE A 83 4.14 -2.55 -1.55
N ASP A 84 4.14 -3.77 -2.07
CA ASP A 84 3.39 -4.14 -3.28
C ASP A 84 2.16 -4.95 -2.85
N LEU A 85 0.98 -4.42 -3.11
CA LEU A 85 -0.29 -4.95 -2.62
C LEU A 85 -1.16 -5.45 -3.77
N MET A 86 -1.69 -6.66 -3.62
CA MET A 86 -2.83 -7.16 -4.38
C MET A 86 -4.08 -7.21 -3.50
N VAL A 87 -5.20 -6.75 -4.04
CA VAL A 87 -6.53 -6.80 -3.42
C VAL A 87 -7.48 -7.50 -4.37
N GLY A 88 -8.26 -8.46 -3.89
CA GLY A 88 -9.26 -9.12 -4.71
C GLY A 88 -10.37 -9.78 -3.89
N LYS A 89 -11.42 -10.25 -4.55
CA LYS A 89 -12.50 -11.03 -3.93
C LYS A 89 -12.04 -12.45 -3.59
N LYS A 90 -12.69 -13.06 -2.61
CA LYS A 90 -12.49 -14.46 -2.19
C LYS A 90 -12.82 -15.47 -3.28
N GLU A 91 -13.70 -15.13 -4.21
CA GLU A 91 -14.06 -15.95 -5.36
C GLU A 91 -13.18 -15.67 -6.59
N GLY A 92 -12.10 -14.88 -6.43
CA GLY A 92 -11.24 -14.41 -7.51
C GLY A 92 -9.83 -15.01 -7.54
N PRO A 93 -9.00 -14.63 -8.52
CA PRO A 93 -7.65 -15.16 -8.70
C PRO A 93 -6.71 -14.88 -7.51
N VAL A 94 -6.99 -13.82 -6.74
CA VAL A 94 -6.21 -13.48 -5.54
C VAL A 94 -6.36 -14.55 -4.46
N ALA A 95 -7.54 -15.17 -4.33
CA ALA A 95 -7.75 -16.23 -3.35
C ALA A 95 -6.98 -17.51 -3.70
N GLU A 96 -6.92 -17.87 -4.98
CA GLU A 96 -6.10 -18.99 -5.45
C GLU A 96 -4.61 -18.73 -5.18
N ALA A 97 -4.12 -17.54 -5.53
CA ALA A 97 -2.74 -17.14 -5.27
C ALA A 97 -2.42 -17.15 -3.77
N PHE A 98 -3.35 -16.68 -2.93
CA PHE A 98 -3.22 -16.70 -1.47
C PHE A 98 -3.10 -18.12 -0.94
N ALA A 99 -4.01 -19.02 -1.34
CA ALA A 99 -4.02 -20.40 -0.89
C ALA A 99 -2.74 -21.14 -1.31
N LYS A 100 -2.31 -20.95 -2.57
CA LYS A 100 -1.08 -21.54 -3.10
C LYS A 100 0.16 -21.05 -2.38
N ALA A 101 0.30 -19.73 -2.19
CA ALA A 101 1.41 -19.16 -1.44
C ALA A 101 1.47 -19.72 -0.02
N LYS A 102 0.31 -19.80 0.66
CA LYS A 102 0.25 -20.31 2.03
C LYS A 102 0.58 -21.82 2.12
N ALA A 103 0.17 -22.61 1.13
CA ALA A 103 0.39 -24.05 1.10
C ALA A 103 1.82 -24.45 0.68
N SER A 104 2.56 -23.56 0.03
CA SER A 104 3.89 -23.86 -0.52
C SER A 104 4.92 -22.79 -0.14
N PRO A 105 5.26 -22.65 1.16
CA PRO A 105 6.27 -21.72 1.61
C PRO A 105 7.65 -22.07 1.03
N THR A 106 8.39 -21.06 0.59
CA THR A 106 9.79 -21.20 0.18
C THR A 106 10.72 -20.71 1.30
N PRO A 107 11.89 -21.34 1.50
CA PRO A 107 12.82 -20.94 2.56
C PRO A 107 13.19 -19.45 2.49
N GLY A 108 12.97 -18.73 3.59
CA GLY A 108 13.27 -17.31 3.73
C GLY A 108 12.21 -16.36 3.14
N HIS A 109 11.11 -16.88 2.59
CA HIS A 109 9.97 -16.11 2.06
C HIS A 109 8.63 -16.66 2.56
N GLU A 110 8.62 -17.17 3.79
CA GLU A 110 7.45 -17.81 4.38
C GLU A 110 6.28 -16.81 4.53
N PRO A 111 5.12 -17.09 3.90
CA PRO A 111 4.00 -16.18 3.98
C PRO A 111 3.17 -16.40 5.26
N LEU A 112 2.98 -15.33 6.04
CA LEU A 112 2.21 -15.36 7.29
C LEU A 112 0.95 -14.50 7.20
N LEU A 113 -0.05 -14.82 8.02
CA LEU A 113 -1.25 -14.00 8.14
C LEU A 113 -0.92 -12.74 8.92
N ALA A 114 -1.41 -11.59 8.46
CA ALA A 114 -1.34 -10.37 9.25
C ALA A 114 -2.25 -10.51 10.48
N ILE A 115 -1.65 -10.33 11.65
CA ILE A 115 -2.31 -10.40 12.95
C ILE A 115 -2.01 -9.14 13.74
N LEU A 116 -2.99 -8.64 14.50
CA LEU A 116 -2.74 -7.58 15.49
C LEU A 116 -1.94 -8.15 16.66
N GLU A 117 -2.36 -9.33 17.11
CA GLU A 117 -1.72 -10.15 18.12
C GLU A 117 -2.07 -11.64 17.86
N PRO A 118 -1.37 -12.61 18.49
CA PRO A 118 -1.72 -14.02 18.37
C PRO A 118 -3.20 -14.26 18.65
N ASN A 119 -3.86 -15.05 17.78
CA ASN A 119 -5.30 -15.33 17.78
C ASN A 119 -6.22 -14.17 17.36
N LEU A 120 -5.68 -13.04 16.90
CA LEU A 120 -6.45 -11.89 16.39
C LEU A 120 -6.00 -11.48 14.98
N ALA A 121 -6.34 -12.33 14.00
CA ALA A 121 -6.09 -12.05 12.59
C ALA A 121 -7.01 -10.95 12.04
N VAL A 122 -6.47 -10.13 11.13
CA VAL A 122 -7.23 -9.01 10.56
C VAL A 122 -8.19 -9.47 9.47
N LYS A 123 -9.24 -8.66 9.26
CA LYS A 123 -10.13 -8.76 8.10
C LYS A 123 -10.14 -7.44 7.33
N PRO A 124 -10.03 -7.45 5.98
CA PRO A 124 -9.94 -8.62 5.11
C PRO A 124 -8.66 -9.45 5.33
N GLU A 125 -8.75 -10.77 5.10
CA GLU A 125 -7.64 -11.68 5.36
C GLU A 125 -6.44 -11.26 4.51
N THR A 126 -5.31 -11.02 5.18
CA THR A 126 -4.13 -10.40 4.57
C THR A 126 -2.93 -11.31 4.74
N LEU A 127 -2.30 -11.70 3.63
CA LEU A 127 -1.04 -12.44 3.63
C LEU A 127 0.14 -11.47 3.54
N ILE A 128 1.13 -11.65 4.40
CA ILE A 128 2.40 -10.92 4.37
C ILE A 128 3.46 -11.84 3.78
N VAL A 129 4.08 -11.41 2.69
CA VAL A 129 5.14 -12.13 1.99
C VAL A 129 6.43 -11.31 2.05
N PRO A 130 7.52 -11.83 2.64
CA PRO A 130 8.81 -11.14 2.63
C PRO A 130 9.33 -10.97 1.19
N THR A 131 9.65 -9.75 0.79
CA THR A 131 10.29 -9.50 -0.52
C THR A 131 11.78 -9.86 -0.51
N VAL A 132 12.43 -9.74 0.65
CA VAL A 132 13.84 -10.04 0.84
C VAL A 132 14.00 -11.37 1.57
N THR A 133 14.93 -12.20 1.10
CA THR A 133 15.22 -13.50 1.70
C THR A 133 15.64 -13.34 3.16
N ILE A 134 14.87 -13.92 4.07
CA ILE A 134 15.16 -13.95 5.50
C ILE A 134 16.27 -14.99 5.76
N ARG A 135 17.39 -14.53 6.31
CA ARG A 135 18.57 -15.37 6.62
C ARG A 135 18.86 -15.52 8.11
N SER A 136 18.12 -14.83 8.97
CA SER A 136 18.34 -14.88 10.43
C SER A 136 17.07 -14.57 11.21
N MET A 137 17.02 -15.02 12.47
CA MET A 137 15.93 -14.70 13.39
C MET A 137 15.78 -13.20 13.65
N ARG A 138 16.87 -12.44 13.60
CA ARG A 138 16.81 -10.97 13.70
C ARG A 138 15.98 -10.40 12.56
N GLN A 139 16.26 -10.79 11.31
CA GLN A 139 15.51 -10.33 10.14
C GLN A 139 14.04 -10.78 10.20
N ALA A 140 13.80 -12.05 10.57
CA ALA A 140 12.44 -12.56 10.78
C ALA A 140 11.67 -11.72 11.82
N SER A 141 12.32 -11.34 12.92
CA SER A 141 11.72 -10.54 14.00
C SER A 141 11.41 -9.09 13.62
N MET A 142 12.02 -8.56 12.54
CA MET A 142 11.71 -7.23 12.01
C MET A 142 10.48 -7.27 11.12
N ILE A 143 10.34 -8.33 10.32
CA ILE A 143 9.18 -8.50 9.43
C ILE A 143 7.96 -8.96 10.23
N PHE A 144 8.07 -10.06 10.96
CA PHE A 144 6.95 -10.65 11.70
C PHE A 144 6.75 -10.05 13.12
N GLY A 145 7.42 -8.93 13.39
CA GLY A 145 7.19 -8.08 14.56
C GLY A 145 6.62 -6.73 14.14
N PRO A 146 7.46 -5.67 14.07
CA PRO A 146 6.99 -4.32 13.80
C PRO A 146 6.31 -4.16 12.43
N ALA A 147 6.82 -4.77 11.35
CA ALA A 147 6.18 -4.65 10.04
C ALA A 147 4.82 -5.38 10.00
N GLN A 148 4.71 -6.57 10.57
CA GLN A 148 3.44 -7.31 10.65
C GLN A 148 2.37 -6.55 11.44
N THR A 149 2.69 -6.05 12.63
CA THR A 149 1.75 -5.25 13.43
C THR A 149 1.36 -3.98 12.69
N ALA A 150 2.30 -3.34 11.99
CA ALA A 150 2.02 -2.15 11.18
C ALA A 150 1.07 -2.43 10.02
N VAL A 151 1.29 -3.50 9.25
CA VAL A 151 0.42 -3.94 8.16
C VAL A 151 -0.97 -4.29 8.69
N ALA A 152 -1.04 -5.08 9.77
CA ALA A 152 -2.29 -5.46 10.40
C ALA A 152 -3.11 -4.23 10.85
N LYS A 153 -2.45 -3.28 11.55
CA LYS A 153 -3.10 -2.05 11.99
C LYS A 153 -3.56 -1.19 10.81
N ALA A 154 -2.74 -1.08 9.76
CA ALA A 154 -3.10 -0.33 8.56
C ALA A 154 -4.37 -0.89 7.90
N VAL A 155 -4.49 -2.22 7.78
CA VAL A 155 -5.69 -2.88 7.25
C VAL A 155 -6.93 -2.54 8.09
N VAL A 156 -6.83 -2.70 9.41
CA VAL A 156 -7.97 -2.46 10.32
C VAL A 156 -8.39 -0.99 10.30
N ASP A 157 -7.43 -0.07 10.35
CA ASP A 157 -7.75 1.36 10.30
C ASP A 157 -8.33 1.77 8.93
N SER A 158 -7.90 1.13 7.83
CA SER A 158 -8.49 1.33 6.51
C SER A 158 -9.93 0.83 6.43
N VAL A 159 -10.30 -0.20 7.20
CA VAL A 159 -11.72 -0.59 7.35
C VAL A 159 -12.46 0.41 8.24
N SER A 160 -11.82 0.84 9.33
CA SER A 160 -12.41 1.75 10.31
C SER A 160 -12.74 3.14 9.75
N ASP A 161 -11.94 3.64 8.81
CA ASP A 161 -12.13 4.95 8.21
C ASP A 161 -12.91 4.93 6.89
N GLY A 162 -13.41 3.76 6.48
CA GLY A 162 -14.20 3.58 5.27
C GLY A 162 -13.38 3.51 3.98
N THR A 163 -12.04 3.49 4.05
CA THR A 163 -11.21 3.24 2.85
C THR A 163 -11.54 1.89 2.23
N ILE A 164 -11.71 0.86 3.08
CA ILE A 164 -12.31 -0.42 2.71
C ILE A 164 -13.69 -0.47 3.39
N PRO A 165 -14.80 -0.55 2.63
CA PRO A 165 -16.13 -0.64 3.22
C PRO A 165 -16.24 -1.84 4.16
N LYS A 166 -16.78 -1.65 5.36
CA LYS A 166 -16.89 -2.72 6.38
C LYS A 166 -17.66 -3.93 5.88
N LYS A 167 -18.70 -3.72 5.07
CA LYS A 167 -19.49 -4.78 4.43
C LYS A 167 -18.65 -5.64 3.46
N ALA A 168 -17.66 -5.05 2.80
CA ALA A 168 -16.79 -5.73 1.86
C ALA A 168 -15.55 -6.36 2.52
N ALA A 169 -15.24 -5.99 3.77
CA ALA A 169 -14.07 -6.51 4.46
C ALA A 169 -14.10 -8.04 4.62
N ALA A 170 -15.27 -8.68 4.64
CA ALA A 170 -15.39 -10.13 4.74
C ALA A 170 -15.26 -10.86 3.38
N THR A 171 -15.44 -10.15 2.26
CA THR A 171 -15.44 -10.71 0.90
C THR A 171 -14.14 -10.46 0.15
N LEU A 172 -13.29 -9.56 0.65
CA LEU A 172 -11.98 -9.26 0.09
C LEU A 172 -10.87 -10.07 0.74
N MET A 173 -9.76 -10.21 0.04
CA MET A 173 -8.48 -10.74 0.51
C MET A 173 -7.34 -9.90 -0.03
N LEU A 174 -6.26 -9.83 0.75
CA LEU A 174 -5.07 -9.05 0.44
C LEU A 174 -3.83 -9.96 0.44
N ILE A 175 -2.91 -9.67 -0.47
CA ILE A 175 -1.54 -10.21 -0.46
C ILE A 175 -0.60 -9.01 -0.52
N ALA A 176 0.16 -8.81 0.54
CA ALA A 176 1.14 -7.73 0.67
C ALA A 176 2.55 -8.30 0.62
N ASN A 177 3.31 -7.93 -0.40
CA ASN A 177 4.75 -8.13 -0.41
C ASN A 177 5.38 -7.00 0.40
N VAL A 178 6.16 -7.38 1.42
CA VAL A 178 6.69 -6.44 2.41
C VAL A 178 8.21 -6.42 2.33
N PHE A 179 8.74 -5.26 1.95
CA PHE A 179 10.17 -5.00 1.97
C PHE A 179 10.61 -4.44 3.33
N VAL A 180 11.59 -5.10 3.93
CA VAL A 180 12.37 -4.58 5.06
C VAL A 180 13.83 -4.83 4.75
N HIS A 181 14.67 -3.79 4.80
CA HIS A 181 16.09 -3.95 4.49
C HIS A 181 16.78 -4.87 5.52
N PRO A 182 17.70 -5.77 5.11
CA PRO A 182 18.42 -6.68 6.03
C PRO A 182 19.20 -6.01 7.16
N THR A 183 19.57 -4.75 6.98
CA THR A 183 20.32 -3.93 7.94
C THR A 183 19.43 -3.00 8.76
N ALA A 184 18.11 -3.05 8.62
CA ALA A 184 17.19 -2.28 9.45
C ALA A 184 17.37 -2.66 10.92
N VAL A 185 17.50 -1.66 11.78
CA VAL A 185 17.71 -1.86 13.23
C VAL A 185 16.67 -1.13 14.06
N ASP A 186 16.14 -0.01 13.57
CA ASP A 186 15.11 0.75 14.29
C ASP A 186 13.72 0.15 14.05
N ARG A 187 13.27 -0.62 15.04
CA ARG A 187 11.96 -1.30 15.04
C ARG A 187 10.79 -0.32 14.95
N GLN A 188 10.90 0.85 15.58
CA GLN A 188 9.84 1.83 15.60
C GLN A 188 9.69 2.48 14.22
N ARG A 189 10.80 2.82 13.57
CA ARG A 189 10.78 3.32 12.19
C ARG A 189 10.25 2.28 11.20
N VAL A 190 10.66 1.01 11.32
CA VAL A 190 10.10 -0.07 10.50
C VAL A 190 8.58 -0.15 10.67
N TYR A 191 8.08 -0.05 11.90
CA TYR A 191 6.64 -0.01 12.15
C TYR A 191 5.97 1.19 11.49
N ILE A 192 6.47 2.41 11.73
CA ILE A 192 5.86 3.64 11.20
C ILE A 192 5.83 3.62 9.66
N ASN A 193 6.95 3.29 9.03
CA ASN A 193 7.07 3.32 7.58
C ASN A 193 6.20 2.24 6.92
N ASN A 194 6.17 1.02 7.46
CA ASN A 194 5.29 -0.04 6.93
C ASN A 194 3.81 0.30 7.12
N TYR A 195 3.45 0.95 8.23
CA TYR A 195 2.07 1.40 8.45
C TYR A 195 1.66 2.42 7.39
N LYS A 196 2.48 3.45 7.17
CA LYS A 196 2.23 4.48 6.15
C LYS A 196 2.18 3.89 4.74
N ALA A 197 3.19 3.10 4.35
CA ALA A 197 3.25 2.45 3.06
C ALA A 197 2.02 1.56 2.82
N MET A 198 1.63 0.73 3.80
CA MET A 198 0.45 -0.12 3.66
C MET A 198 -0.84 0.69 3.50
N ARG A 199 -1.02 1.75 4.31
CA ARG A 199 -2.17 2.66 4.20
C ARG A 199 -2.27 3.31 2.81
N HIS A 200 -1.15 3.77 2.28
CA HIS A 200 -1.07 4.36 0.94
C HIS A 200 -1.33 3.33 -0.16
N ALA A 201 -0.76 2.14 -0.05
CA ALA A 201 -0.95 1.06 -1.02
C ALA A 201 -2.41 0.60 -1.07
N ILE A 202 -3.06 0.40 0.09
CA ILE A 202 -4.50 0.08 0.16
C ILE A 202 -5.30 1.18 -0.53
N ARG A 203 -5.06 2.45 -0.19
CA ARG A 203 -5.83 3.56 -0.77
C ARG A 203 -5.67 3.64 -2.28
N LYS A 204 -4.44 3.56 -2.80
CA LYS A 204 -4.17 3.53 -4.23
C LYS A 204 -4.85 2.35 -4.93
N ALA A 205 -4.81 1.15 -4.35
CA ALA A 205 -5.48 -0.03 -4.89
C ALA A 205 -7.01 0.16 -4.98
N ILE A 206 -7.62 0.69 -3.91
CA ILE A 206 -9.06 0.96 -3.87
C ILE A 206 -9.45 2.07 -4.86
N GLU A 207 -8.70 3.17 -4.91
CA GLU A 207 -8.97 4.29 -5.80
C GLU A 207 -8.62 4.00 -7.27
N GLY A 208 -7.84 2.95 -7.55
CA GLY A 208 -7.33 2.67 -8.89
C GLY A 208 -6.29 3.69 -9.34
N ARG A 209 -5.45 4.15 -8.41
CA ARG A 209 -4.42 5.17 -8.65
C ARG A 209 -3.01 4.56 -8.65
N PRO A 210 -2.08 5.12 -9.44
CA PRO A 210 -2.26 6.25 -10.36
C PRO A 210 -3.08 5.88 -11.60
N THR A 211 -3.83 6.84 -12.14
CA THR A 211 -4.53 6.70 -13.42
C THR A 211 -3.55 6.77 -14.59
N ILE A 212 -3.96 6.28 -15.77
CA ILE A 212 -3.14 6.36 -16.99
C ILE A 212 -2.78 7.81 -17.34
N ASN A 213 -3.70 8.75 -17.15
CA ASN A 213 -3.44 10.17 -17.40
C ASN A 213 -2.37 10.73 -16.44
N GLU A 214 -2.46 10.42 -15.15
CA GLU A 214 -1.44 10.80 -14.17
C GLU A 214 -0.06 10.22 -14.53
N LEU A 215 -0.02 8.98 -15.01
CA LEU A 215 1.22 8.34 -15.46
C LEU A 215 1.80 9.04 -16.70
N ILE A 216 0.97 9.31 -17.72
CA ILE A 216 1.41 9.99 -18.96
C ILE A 216 1.96 11.38 -18.65
N GLU A 217 1.32 12.13 -17.75
CA GLU A 217 1.75 13.47 -17.35
C GLU A 217 3.08 13.45 -16.59
N ASN A 218 3.31 12.44 -15.75
CA ASN A 218 4.44 12.42 -14.82
C ASN A 218 5.61 11.53 -15.26
N LYS A 219 5.48 10.71 -16.31
CA LYS A 219 6.51 9.74 -16.73
C LYS A 219 7.90 10.36 -16.93
N ASP A 220 7.97 11.55 -17.53
CA ASP A 220 9.24 12.21 -17.87
C ASP A 220 9.84 12.95 -16.66
N ARG A 221 9.02 13.23 -15.65
CA ARG A 221 9.40 13.87 -14.37
C ARG A 221 9.73 12.86 -13.28
N ALA A 222 9.30 11.61 -13.44
CA ALA A 222 9.50 10.55 -12.46
C ALA A 222 10.99 10.23 -12.26
N LYS A 223 11.38 10.02 -11.00
CA LYS A 223 12.76 9.74 -10.60
C LYS A 223 12.85 8.41 -9.92
N HIS A 224 13.40 7.44 -10.63
CA HIS A 224 13.71 6.16 -10.02
C HIS A 224 14.93 6.32 -9.10
N PRO A 225 14.86 5.89 -7.83
CA PRO A 225 15.91 6.12 -6.83
C PRO A 225 17.27 5.52 -7.23
N PHE A 226 17.27 4.44 -8.01
CA PHE A 226 18.50 3.79 -8.50
C PHE A 226 18.96 4.28 -9.89
N LYS A 227 18.26 5.23 -10.53
CA LYS A 227 18.65 5.75 -11.85
C LYS A 227 19.56 6.98 -11.76
N TYR A 228 19.46 7.75 -10.67
CA TYR A 228 20.09 9.06 -10.54
C TYR A 228 21.03 9.17 -9.33
N THR A 229 21.08 8.14 -8.49
CA THR A 229 22.06 8.03 -7.40
C THR A 229 23.32 7.36 -7.96
N PRO A 230 24.51 8.01 -7.87
CA PRO A 230 25.78 7.42 -8.32
C PRO A 230 26.22 6.23 -7.47
#